data_AF-A0A660QW25-F1
#
_entry.id   AF-A0A660QW25-F1
#
_cell.length_a   1.000
_cell.length_b   1.000
_cell.length_c   1.000
_cell.angle_alpha   90.00
_cell.angle_beta   90.00
_cell.angle_gamma   90.00
#
_symmetry.space_group_name_H-M   'P 1'
#
loop_
_entity.id
_entity.type
_entity.pdbx_description
1 polymer ?
#
loop_
_entity_poly.entity_id
_entity_poly.type
_entity_poly.pdbx_seq_one_letter_code
_entity_poly.pdbx_strand_id
1 'polypeptide(L)'
;MDNAGEGHQEILFQLAADDEDVSVKIAAIRQLTSATALHELSLKFPDDAVRSEAENRVNELLGMTHVLDEAQYRDLLQRFPELQLRVAAHADLSSARTESIETLSRVQLLEVLAVTAYTDSRQLISEKLSDIEDLESARRIMRGKDKNSERIIKAKI
;
A
#
# COMPACT_ATOMS: atom_id res chain seq x y z
N MET A 1 -29.97 -5.03 5.94
CA MET A 1 -30.49 -3.75 5.40
C MET A 1 -29.34 -2.78 5.44
N ASP A 2 -28.68 -2.54 4.30
CA ASP A 2 -27.74 -1.41 4.14
C ASP A 2 -27.66 -0.94 2.67
N ASN A 3 -28.80 -1.02 1.98
CA ASN A 3 -28.94 -0.69 0.55
C ASN A 3 -28.63 0.80 0.23
N ALA A 4 -28.62 1.66 1.26
CA ALA A 4 -28.29 3.08 1.12
C ALA A 4 -26.77 3.33 1.07
N GLY A 5 -25.96 2.51 1.75
CA GLY A 5 -24.51 2.61 1.71
C GLY A 5 -23.93 2.12 0.38
N GLU A 6 -24.45 0.99 -0.12
CA GLU A 6 -24.06 0.41 -1.41
C GLU A 6 -24.41 1.35 -2.58
N GLY A 7 -25.65 1.85 -2.65
CA GLY A 7 -26.05 2.79 -3.70
C GLY A 7 -25.29 4.12 -3.66
N HIS A 8 -24.85 4.57 -2.49
CA HIS A 8 -24.00 5.78 -2.40
C HIS A 8 -22.59 5.54 -2.96
N GLN A 9 -21.97 4.38 -2.65
CA GLN A 9 -20.65 4.02 -3.18
C GLN A 9 -20.68 3.82 -4.70
N GLU A 10 -21.77 3.26 -5.24
CA GLU A 10 -21.97 3.16 -6.70
C GLU A 10 -22.02 4.54 -7.37
N ILE A 11 -22.75 5.50 -6.80
CA ILE A 11 -22.81 6.87 -7.33
C ILE A 11 -21.43 7.54 -7.26
N LEU A 12 -20.70 7.39 -6.14
CA LEU A 12 -19.35 7.92 -6.02
C LEU A 12 -18.40 7.31 -7.04
N PHE A 13 -18.49 6.00 -7.29
CA PHE A 13 -17.70 5.34 -8.32
C PHE A 13 -18.00 5.91 -9.70
N GLN A 14 -19.28 6.08 -10.03
CA GLN A 14 -19.72 6.64 -11.31
C GLN A 14 -19.22 8.08 -11.52
N LEU A 15 -19.30 8.92 -10.48
CA LEU A 15 -18.75 10.29 -10.51
C LEU A 15 -17.23 10.28 -10.68
N ALA A 16 -16.52 9.43 -9.94
CA ALA A 16 -15.08 9.28 -10.09
C ALA A 16 -14.70 8.82 -11.50
N ALA A 17 -15.48 7.90 -12.08
CA ALA A 17 -15.24 7.26 -13.35
C ALA A 17 -15.46 8.17 -14.56
N ASP A 18 -16.55 8.94 -14.57
CA ASP A 18 -17.14 9.48 -15.80
C ASP A 18 -17.47 10.98 -15.77
N ASP A 19 -17.30 11.68 -14.63
CA ASP A 19 -17.51 13.13 -14.59
C ASP A 19 -16.53 13.89 -15.51
N GLU A 20 -16.86 15.09 -15.96
CA GLU A 20 -15.95 15.88 -16.80
C GLU A 20 -15.00 16.74 -15.96
N ASP A 21 -15.38 17.10 -14.73
CA ASP A 21 -14.59 17.92 -13.83
C ASP A 21 -13.65 17.04 -12.97
N VAL A 22 -12.34 17.25 -13.15
CA VAL A 22 -11.29 16.57 -12.37
C VAL A 22 -11.47 16.78 -10.87
N SER A 23 -11.95 17.93 -10.43
CA SER A 23 -12.21 18.24 -9.01
C SER A 23 -13.34 17.37 -8.45
N VAL A 24 -14.39 17.12 -9.25
CA VAL A 24 -15.49 16.23 -8.87
C VAL A 24 -15.00 14.79 -8.80
N LYS A 25 -14.19 14.35 -9.76
CA LYS A 25 -13.56 13.02 -9.72
C LYS A 25 -12.74 12.80 -8.46
N ILE A 26 -11.85 13.73 -8.14
CA ILE A 26 -11.01 13.70 -6.94
C ILE A 26 -11.87 13.69 -5.67
N ALA A 27 -12.92 14.53 -5.61
CA ALA A 27 -13.82 14.57 -4.46
C ALA A 27 -14.61 13.26 -4.26
N ALA A 28 -14.96 12.58 -5.35
CA ALA A 28 -15.61 11.28 -5.31
C ALA A 28 -14.63 10.18 -4.87
N ILE A 29 -13.41 10.15 -5.42
CA ILE A 29 -12.33 9.22 -5.05
C ILE A 29 -12.06 9.26 -3.54
N ARG A 30 -11.96 10.45 -2.94
CA ARG A 30 -11.70 10.61 -1.50
C ARG A 30 -12.76 9.98 -0.60
N GLN A 31 -13.98 9.79 -1.10
CA GLN A 31 -15.10 9.23 -0.36
C GLN A 31 -15.33 7.74 -0.63
N LEU A 32 -14.64 7.16 -1.62
CA LEU A 32 -14.68 5.73 -1.86
C LEU A 32 -14.01 4.96 -0.72
N THR A 33 -14.61 3.83 -0.38
CA THR A 33 -14.15 2.93 0.69
C THR A 33 -13.71 1.56 0.17
N SER A 34 -13.81 1.32 -1.14
CA SER A 34 -13.39 0.07 -1.77
C SER A 34 -12.00 0.20 -2.39
N ALA A 35 -11.01 -0.48 -1.80
CA ALA A 35 -9.65 -0.53 -2.34
C ALA A 35 -9.61 -1.12 -3.78
N THR A 36 -10.48 -2.11 -4.05
CA THR A 36 -10.66 -2.68 -5.39
C THR A 36 -11.14 -1.63 -6.38
N ALA A 37 -12.22 -0.90 -6.06
CA ALA A 37 -12.78 0.11 -6.95
C ALA A 37 -11.80 1.26 -7.21
N LEU A 38 -11.06 1.69 -6.18
CA LEU A 38 -10.03 2.71 -6.30
C LEU A 38 -8.86 2.27 -7.19
N HIS A 39 -8.41 1.02 -7.03
CA HIS A 39 -7.36 0.49 -7.89
C HIS A 39 -7.82 0.39 -9.35
N GLU A 40 -9.03 -0.08 -9.61
CA GLU A 40 -9.63 -0.10 -10.96
C GLU A 40 -9.69 1.31 -11.58
N LEU A 41 -10.08 2.32 -10.80
CA LEU A 41 -10.05 3.71 -11.23
C LEU A 41 -8.63 4.18 -11.57
N SER A 42 -7.63 3.83 -10.75
CA SER A 42 -6.23 4.19 -11.02
C SER A 42 -5.72 3.65 -12.36
N LEU A 43 -6.20 2.48 -12.78
CA LEU A 43 -5.86 1.87 -14.07
C LEU A 43 -6.61 2.51 -15.25
N LYS A 44 -7.80 3.09 -15.01
CA LYS A 44 -8.67 3.67 -16.04
C LYS A 44 -8.17 5.03 -16.53
N PHE A 45 -7.49 5.81 -15.67
CA PHE A 45 -7.18 7.21 -15.99
C PHE A 45 -5.78 7.41 -16.58
N PRO A 46 -5.67 8.11 -17.73
CA PRO A 46 -4.39 8.62 -18.22
C PRO A 46 -3.94 9.90 -17.49
N ASP A 47 -4.86 10.59 -16.81
CA ASP A 47 -4.57 11.79 -16.03
C ASP A 47 -3.79 11.43 -14.75
N ASP A 48 -2.59 11.99 -14.63
CA ASP A 48 -1.70 11.71 -13.52
C ASP A 48 -2.28 12.14 -12.16
N ALA A 49 -3.06 13.23 -12.08
CA ALA A 49 -3.60 13.72 -10.81
C ALA A 49 -4.72 12.82 -10.30
N VAL A 50 -5.66 12.42 -11.17
CA VAL A 50 -6.76 11.51 -10.79
C VAL A 50 -6.20 10.13 -10.44
N ARG A 51 -5.24 9.62 -11.23
CA ARG A 51 -4.56 8.35 -10.95
C ARG A 51 -3.85 8.41 -9.59
N SER A 52 -3.02 9.42 -9.35
CA SER A 52 -2.29 9.55 -8.09
C SER A 52 -3.22 9.70 -6.89
N GLU A 53 -4.34 10.42 -7.00
CA GLU A 53 -5.32 10.49 -5.90
C GLU A 53 -5.92 9.11 -5.60
N ALA A 54 -6.28 8.34 -6.63
CA ALA A 54 -6.81 6.98 -6.45
C ALA A 54 -5.78 6.06 -5.78
N GLU A 55 -4.52 6.08 -6.22
CA GLU A 55 -3.44 5.30 -5.62
C GLU A 55 -3.16 5.70 -4.17
N ASN A 56 -3.16 7.00 -3.87
CA ASN A 56 -2.99 7.50 -2.50
C ASN A 56 -4.14 7.04 -1.61
N ARG A 57 -5.37 7.09 -2.12
CA ARG A 57 -6.54 6.62 -1.38
C ARG A 57 -6.50 5.11 -1.13
N VAL A 58 -6.00 4.31 -2.08
CA VAL A 58 -5.71 2.88 -1.83
C VAL A 58 -4.75 2.75 -0.64
N ASN A 59 -3.61 3.44 -0.67
CA ASN A 59 -2.61 3.36 0.41
C ASN A 59 -3.19 3.77 1.77
N GLU A 60 -4.06 4.80 1.80
CA GLU A 60 -4.78 5.21 3.00
C GLU A 60 -5.67 4.09 3.53
N LEU A 61 -6.52 3.49 2.67
CA LEU A 61 -7.43 2.41 3.09
C LEU A 61 -6.68 1.18 3.60
N LEU A 62 -5.55 0.83 2.99
CA LEU A 62 -4.69 -0.26 3.48
C LEU A 62 -4.19 0.05 4.89
N GLY A 63 -3.83 1.30 5.19
CA GLY A 63 -3.34 1.72 6.51
C GLY A 63 -4.41 2.04 7.54
N MET A 64 -5.70 1.96 7.21
CA MET A 64 -6.78 2.21 8.16
C MET A 64 -7.10 0.95 8.97
N THR A 65 -7.05 1.08 10.28
CA THR A 65 -7.31 -0.02 11.21
C THR A 65 -8.73 -0.57 11.05
N HIS A 66 -8.83 -1.89 10.98
CA HIS A 66 -10.09 -2.64 10.85
C HIS A 66 -10.93 -2.38 9.57
N VAL A 67 -10.35 -1.79 8.51
CA VAL A 67 -11.07 -1.62 7.23
C VAL A 67 -11.00 -2.90 6.38
N LEU A 68 -9.85 -3.57 6.35
CA LEU A 68 -9.65 -4.84 5.64
C LEU A 68 -9.24 -5.93 6.62
N ASP A 69 -9.89 -7.09 6.52
CA ASP A 69 -9.50 -8.33 7.19
C ASP A 69 -8.59 -9.20 6.30
N GLU A 70 -8.13 -10.34 6.84
CA GLU A 70 -7.25 -11.28 6.13
C GLU A 70 -7.86 -11.82 4.83
N ALA A 71 -9.17 -12.07 4.81
CA ALA A 71 -9.85 -12.60 3.62
C ALA A 71 -9.92 -11.52 2.53
N GLN A 72 -10.19 -10.27 2.92
CA GLN A 72 -10.22 -9.13 2.00
C GLN A 72 -8.84 -8.81 1.43
N TYR A 73 -7.77 -8.88 2.23
CA TYR A 73 -6.40 -8.74 1.70
C TYR A 73 -6.05 -9.85 0.71
N ARG A 74 -6.45 -11.10 1.01
CA ARG A 74 -6.20 -12.25 0.14
C ARG A 74 -6.95 -12.11 -1.19
N ASP A 75 -8.23 -11.72 -1.15
CA ASP A 75 -9.03 -11.46 -2.35
C ASP A 75 -8.42 -10.32 -3.20
N LEU A 76 -8.02 -9.22 -2.54
CA LEU A 76 -7.39 -8.08 -3.18
C LEU A 76 -6.11 -8.48 -3.93
N LEU A 77 -5.22 -9.22 -3.28
CA LEU A 77 -3.95 -9.67 -3.88
C LEU A 77 -4.15 -10.77 -4.93
N GLN A 78 -5.19 -11.59 -4.80
CA GLN A 78 -5.55 -12.56 -5.84
C GLN A 78 -6.01 -11.88 -7.12
N ARG A 79 -6.75 -10.76 -7.00
CA ARG A 79 -7.20 -9.96 -8.14
C ARG A 79 -6.11 -9.07 -8.72
N PHE A 80 -5.31 -8.45 -7.86
CA PHE A 80 -4.30 -7.45 -8.24
C PHE A 80 -2.95 -7.76 -7.57
N PRO A 81 -2.20 -8.75 -8.08
CA PRO A 81 -0.90 -9.11 -7.52
C PRO A 81 0.10 -7.95 -7.47
N GLU A 82 -0.02 -6.97 -8.37
CA GLU A 82 0.79 -5.76 -8.40
C GLU A 82 0.62 -4.87 -7.15
N LEU A 83 -0.48 -5.02 -6.40
CA LEU A 83 -0.69 -4.30 -5.13
C LEU A 83 0.16 -4.84 -3.98
N GLN A 84 0.86 -5.96 -4.17
CA GLN A 84 1.68 -6.57 -3.12
C GLN A 84 2.69 -5.62 -2.49
N LEU A 85 3.31 -4.75 -3.29
CA LEU A 85 4.25 -3.74 -2.79
C LEU A 85 3.55 -2.73 -1.85
N ARG A 86 2.34 -2.30 -2.21
CA ARG A 86 1.53 -1.35 -1.42
C ARG A 86 1.03 -2.01 -0.13
N VAL A 87 0.60 -3.28 -0.20
CA VAL A 87 0.21 -4.05 0.99
C VAL A 87 1.39 -4.19 1.95
N ALA A 88 2.57 -4.58 1.46
CA ALA A 88 3.78 -4.67 2.29
C ALA A 88 4.15 -3.33 2.96
N ALA A 89 3.93 -2.21 2.27
CA ALA A 89 4.27 -0.87 2.77
C ALA A 89 3.24 -0.29 3.74
N HIS A 90 1.95 -0.47 3.46
CA HIS A 90 0.89 0.35 4.05
C HIS A 90 -0.16 -0.43 4.85
N ALA A 91 -0.34 -1.73 4.62
CA ALA A 91 -1.40 -2.49 5.29
C ALA A 91 -1.31 -2.38 6.82
N ASP A 92 -2.40 -2.07 7.50
CA ASP A 92 -2.49 -2.01 8.97
C ASP A 92 -2.28 -3.41 9.59
N LEU A 93 -2.74 -4.44 8.88
CA LEU A 93 -2.66 -5.83 9.34
C LEU A 93 -1.24 -6.40 9.17
N SER A 94 -0.60 -6.75 10.29
CA SER A 94 0.78 -7.25 10.31
C SER A 94 0.95 -8.58 9.58
N SER A 95 -0.05 -9.48 9.62
CA SER A 95 0.00 -10.75 8.88
C SER A 95 0.04 -10.50 7.38
N ALA A 96 -0.81 -9.60 6.85
CA ALA A 96 -0.81 -9.22 5.43
C ALA A 96 0.50 -8.56 4.98
N ARG A 97 1.08 -7.68 5.81
CA ARG A 97 2.42 -7.11 5.54
C ARG A 97 3.49 -8.19 5.49
N THR A 98 3.50 -9.09 6.47
CA THR A 98 4.50 -10.17 6.58
C THR A 98 4.43 -11.09 5.37
N GLU A 99 3.23 -11.59 5.03
CA GLU A 99 3.01 -12.46 3.86
C GLU A 99 3.48 -11.78 2.57
N SER A 100 3.18 -10.48 2.40
CA SER A 100 3.64 -9.73 1.24
C SER A 100 5.16 -9.59 1.22
N ILE A 101 5.78 -9.20 2.33
CA ILE A 101 7.24 -9.04 2.46
C ILE A 101 7.99 -10.34 2.18
N GLU A 102 7.43 -11.49 2.55
CA GLU A 102 8.09 -12.78 2.38
C GLU A 102 8.39 -13.13 0.92
N THR A 103 7.57 -12.67 -0.02
CA THR A 103 7.69 -13.00 -1.45
C THR A 103 8.32 -11.89 -2.31
N LEU A 104 8.62 -10.72 -1.74
CA LEU A 104 9.19 -9.61 -2.50
C LEU A 104 10.65 -9.86 -2.92
N SER A 105 11.02 -9.31 -4.08
CA SER A 105 12.42 -9.25 -4.50
C SER A 105 13.24 -8.28 -3.64
N ARG A 106 14.58 -8.41 -3.68
CA ARG A 106 15.49 -7.52 -2.92
C ARG A 106 15.30 -6.04 -3.22
N VAL A 107 15.07 -5.70 -4.49
CA VAL A 107 14.79 -4.32 -4.93
C VAL A 107 13.49 -3.81 -4.30
N GLN A 108 12.41 -4.59 -4.38
CA GLN A 108 11.12 -4.25 -3.79
C GLN A 108 11.18 -4.16 -2.27
N LEU A 109 11.99 -4.99 -1.61
CA LEU A 109 12.22 -4.89 -0.17
C LEU A 109 12.81 -3.53 0.22
N LEU A 110 13.76 -3.00 -0.55
CA LEU A 110 14.32 -1.66 -0.32
C LEU A 110 13.30 -0.54 -0.57
N GLU A 111 12.44 -0.70 -1.57
CA GLU A 111 11.34 0.23 -1.84
C GLU A 111 10.37 0.29 -0.65
N VAL A 112 9.92 -0.87 -0.16
CA VAL A 112 9.06 -0.95 1.04
C VAL A 112 9.75 -0.36 2.25
N LEU A 113 11.02 -0.68 2.47
CA LEU A 113 11.82 -0.17 3.58
C LEU A 113 11.91 1.37 3.59
N ALA A 114 11.92 1.99 2.42
CA ALA A 114 12.00 3.44 2.28
C ALA A 114 10.73 4.16 2.75
N VAL A 115 9.56 3.55 2.56
CA VAL A 115 8.25 4.20 2.74
C VAL A 115 7.46 3.67 3.94
N THR A 116 7.70 2.44 4.39
CA THR A 116 6.88 1.84 5.44
C THR A 116 7.05 2.55 6.78
N ALA A 117 5.93 2.79 7.47
CA ALA A 117 5.91 3.36 8.81
C ALA A 117 6.07 2.28 9.91
N TYR A 118 5.89 1.00 9.56
CA TYR A 118 5.77 -0.08 10.53
C TYR A 118 7.14 -0.64 10.95
N THR A 119 7.39 -0.64 12.25
CA THR A 119 8.69 -1.02 12.83
C THR A 119 8.97 -2.52 12.69
N ASP A 120 7.95 -3.36 12.83
CA ASP A 120 8.05 -4.81 12.59
C ASP A 120 8.41 -5.12 11.12
N SER A 121 7.78 -4.43 10.17
CA SER A 121 8.12 -4.56 8.74
C SER A 121 9.56 -4.14 8.45
N ARG A 122 10.04 -3.02 9.01
CA ARG A 122 11.44 -2.57 8.85
C ARG A 122 12.43 -3.61 9.37
N GLN A 123 12.16 -4.18 10.55
CA GLN A 123 13.01 -5.20 11.15
C GLN A 123 13.01 -6.49 10.33
N LEU A 124 11.83 -6.97 9.91
CA LEU A 124 11.71 -8.16 9.05
C LEU A 124 12.49 -7.99 7.73
N ILE A 125 12.33 -6.85 7.05
CA ILE A 125 13.08 -6.56 5.83
C ILE A 125 14.59 -6.56 6.10
N SER A 126 15.01 -5.94 7.20
CA SER A 126 16.42 -5.92 7.62
C SER A 126 16.98 -7.32 7.87
N GLU A 127 16.15 -8.23 8.38
CA GLU A 127 16.49 -9.63 8.60
C GLU A 127 16.59 -10.42 7.29
N LYS A 128 15.80 -10.07 6.26
CA LYS A 128 15.82 -10.74 4.95
C LYS A 128 16.98 -10.29 4.05
N LEU A 129 17.42 -9.03 4.15
CA LEU A 129 18.54 -8.54 3.35
C LEU A 129 19.86 -9.22 3.76
N SER A 130 20.68 -9.55 2.77
CA SER A 130 21.94 -10.30 2.96
C SER A 130 23.07 -9.87 2.02
N ASP A 131 22.75 -9.30 0.86
CA ASP A 131 23.74 -8.76 -0.07
C ASP A 131 24.33 -7.45 0.46
N ILE A 132 25.64 -7.26 0.28
CA ILE A 132 26.38 -6.12 0.85
C ILE A 132 25.89 -4.78 0.29
N GLU A 133 25.56 -4.70 -1.00
CA GLU A 133 25.10 -3.47 -1.65
C GLU A 133 23.69 -3.09 -1.15
N ASP A 134 22.83 -4.10 -1.00
CA ASP A 134 21.49 -3.93 -0.46
C ASP A 134 21.55 -3.54 1.03
N LEU A 135 22.45 -4.13 1.83
CA LEU A 135 22.64 -3.80 3.25
C LEU A 135 23.15 -2.36 3.43
N GLU A 136 24.08 -1.89 2.60
CA GLU A 136 24.51 -0.50 2.63
C GLU A 136 23.38 0.46 2.29
N SER A 137 22.58 0.13 1.27
CA SER A 137 21.41 0.91 0.87
C SER A 137 20.38 0.97 2.00
N ALA A 138 20.04 -0.17 2.58
CA ALA A 138 19.14 -0.29 3.72
C ALA A 138 19.62 0.52 4.94
N ARG A 139 20.92 0.48 5.24
CA ARG A 139 21.52 1.27 6.32
C ARG A 139 21.33 2.77 6.10
N ARG A 140 21.51 3.25 4.87
CA ARG A 140 21.30 4.67 4.53
C ARG A 140 19.83 5.05 4.71
N ILE A 141 18.90 4.18 4.30
CA ILE A 141 17.46 4.40 4.45
C ILE A 141 17.05 4.45 5.93
N MET A 142 17.59 3.56 6.77
CA MET A 142 17.19 3.38 8.17
C MET A 142 17.85 4.32 9.17
N ARG A 143 18.91 5.02 8.74
CA ARG A 143 19.67 5.93 9.60
C ARG A 143 18.75 6.95 10.28
N GLY A 144 18.64 6.85 11.60
CA GLY A 144 17.81 7.75 12.41
C GLY A 144 16.30 7.50 12.33
N LYS A 145 15.82 6.54 11.52
CA LYS A 145 14.40 6.16 11.42
C LYS A 145 14.03 5.00 12.35
N ASP A 146 14.86 3.97 12.42
CA ASP A 146 14.65 2.79 13.28
C ASP A 146 16.00 2.24 13.76
N LYS A 147 16.29 2.42 15.05
CA LYS A 147 17.57 2.00 15.67
C LYS A 147 17.73 0.49 15.69
N ASN A 148 16.65 -0.27 15.81
CA ASN A 148 16.71 -1.73 15.88
C ASN A 148 17.00 -2.31 14.51
N SER A 149 16.26 -1.85 13.49
CA SER A 149 16.55 -2.18 12.09
C SER A 149 17.97 -1.78 11.71
N GLU A 150 18.42 -0.56 12.05
CA GLU A 150 19.80 -0.12 11.77
C GLU A 150 20.84 -1.03 12.45
N ARG A 151 20.59 -1.49 13.68
CA ARG A 151 21.46 -2.43 14.39
C ARG A 151 21.50 -3.80 13.72
N ILE A 152 20.36 -4.33 13.27
CA ILE A 152 20.27 -5.60 12.54
C ILE A 152 21.12 -5.53 11.27
N ILE A 153 20.97 -4.46 10.50
CA ILE A 153 21.72 -4.26 9.24
C ILE A 153 23.22 -4.16 9.52
N LYS A 154 23.64 -3.36 10.51
CA LYS A 154 25.05 -3.20 10.88
C LYS A 154 25.72 -4.49 11.35
N ALA A 155 24.98 -5.42 11.92
CA ALA A 155 25.53 -6.70 12.35
C ALA A 155 25.85 -7.65 11.17
N LYS A 156 25.40 -7.31 9.95
CA LYS A 156 25.56 -8.12 8.73
C LYS A 156 26.55 -7.53 7.72
N ILE A 157 27.00 -6.30 7.92
CA ILE A 157 28.03 -5.60 7.13
C ILE A 157 29.39 -5.90 7.76
#